data_AF-A0A2R6S490-F1
#
_entry.id   AF-A0A2R6S490-F1
#
_cell.length_a   1.000
_cell.length_b   1.000
_cell.length_c   1.000
_cell.angle_alpha   90.00
_cell.angle_beta   90.00
_cell.angle_gamma   90.00
#
_symmetry.space_group_name_H-M   'P 1'
#
loop_
_entity.id
_entity.type
_entity.pdbx_description
1 polymer ?
#
loop_
_entity_poly.entity_id
_entity_poly.type
_entity_poly.pdbx_seq_one_letter_code
_entity_poly.pdbx_strand_id
1 'polypeptide(L)'
;MPKLPPTGNRFGSRYRPYVIHEAKSASLPLLQEISQMWSSQIANTALHPFRETKAGDGDISMMFMMVHFVVERWREALLWSWTVAKHGGLDDRWGTLQADAAWRELGGTAGSPELLVRTSRRDTLQPERVNATLKASGHVENDPTSYIFSSQDGYPYANIKDGAKNAWPAYGPETPEYNLPQCRINFRECFSDGENRPFTRASDTFKNIAFRNPLCGDCAILALVSASGRLGLEAFLPSSESRRPGAPSSDDRTPYLPLVDRWEDGDFSLKAVMSASKETSVRLWTLLLLERYRFVLGPSTVNIMAAQLARRPDVALLCINDDVITGHEEVVTMLKKWQSEQWSQPAEWET
;
A
#
# COMPACT_ATOMS: atom_id res chain seq x y z
N MET A 1 8.20 -3.21 -25.46
CA MET A 1 7.54 -3.19 -24.14
C MET A 1 7.85 -1.84 -23.52
N PRO A 2 6.87 -1.04 -23.08
CA PRO A 2 7.17 0.16 -22.31
C PRO A 2 7.94 -0.28 -21.06
N LYS A 3 9.07 0.37 -20.76
CA LYS A 3 9.79 0.12 -19.50
C LYS A 3 8.82 0.35 -18.37
N LEU A 4 8.78 -0.59 -17.43
CA LEU A 4 7.96 -0.45 -16.23
C LEU A 4 8.40 0.84 -15.51
N PRO A 5 7.45 1.64 -14.99
CA PRO A 5 7.80 2.78 -14.15
C PRO A 5 8.71 2.32 -12.99
N PRO A 6 9.45 3.23 -12.33
CA PRO A 6 10.40 2.88 -11.25
C PRO A 6 9.78 1.97 -10.16
N THR A 7 8.47 2.12 -9.92
CA THR A 7 7.68 1.27 -9.03
C THR A 7 7.66 -0.21 -9.43
N GLY A 8 7.70 -0.53 -10.72
CA GLY A 8 7.71 -1.91 -11.23
C GLY A 8 9.04 -2.61 -10.98
N ASN A 9 10.16 -1.89 -11.12
CA ASN A 9 11.47 -2.42 -10.77
C ASN A 9 11.62 -2.61 -9.25
N ARG A 10 10.97 -1.76 -8.43
CA ARG A 10 11.07 -1.83 -6.96
C ARG A 10 10.11 -2.79 -6.27
N PHE A 11 8.86 -2.83 -6.71
CA PHE A 11 7.77 -3.57 -6.04
C PHE A 11 7.20 -4.72 -6.89
N GLY A 12 7.91 -5.06 -7.97
CA GLY A 12 7.48 -6.04 -8.95
C GLY A 12 6.55 -5.45 -10.01
N SER A 13 6.60 -6.06 -11.19
CA SER A 13 5.72 -5.75 -12.32
C SER A 13 4.30 -6.16 -11.99
N ARG A 14 3.40 -5.18 -11.85
CA ARG A 14 1.96 -5.40 -11.63
C ARG A 14 1.14 -4.20 -12.05
N TYR A 15 -0.14 -4.44 -12.25
CA TYR A 15 -1.11 -3.39 -12.47
C TYR A 15 -1.28 -2.53 -11.21
N ARG A 16 -1.31 -1.21 -11.39
CA ARG A 16 -1.62 -0.23 -10.35
C ARG A 16 -2.82 0.59 -10.81
N PRO A 17 -3.90 0.68 -10.02
CA PRO A 17 -5.11 1.37 -10.43
C PRO A 17 -4.84 2.83 -10.75
N TYR A 18 -5.50 3.35 -11.78
CA TYR A 18 -5.46 4.78 -12.05
C TYR A 18 -6.19 5.55 -10.94
N VAL A 19 -5.55 6.61 -10.42
CA VAL A 19 -6.11 7.45 -9.36
C VAL A 19 -6.70 8.71 -10.00
N ILE A 20 -8.00 8.92 -9.81
CA ILE A 20 -8.78 9.99 -10.47
C ILE A 20 -9.25 11.00 -9.42
N HIS A 21 -9.10 12.29 -9.72
CA HIS A 21 -9.70 13.42 -8.98
C HIS A 21 -9.60 13.31 -7.45
N GLU A 22 -8.38 13.08 -6.96
CA GLU A 22 -8.10 12.96 -5.53
C GLU A 22 -7.74 14.30 -4.88
N ALA A 23 -8.13 14.49 -3.61
CA ALA A 23 -7.51 15.51 -2.77
C ALA A 23 -6.08 15.09 -2.45
N LYS A 24 -5.12 15.88 -2.95
CA LYS A 24 -3.68 15.62 -2.79
C LYS A 24 -3.22 16.12 -1.42
N SER A 25 -3.41 15.31 -0.39
CA SER A 25 -2.70 15.47 0.88
C SER A 25 -1.52 14.50 0.94
N ALA A 26 -0.37 14.99 1.41
CA ALA A 26 0.85 14.20 1.40
C ALA A 26 1.61 14.24 2.73
N SER A 27 2.14 13.09 3.13
CA SER A 27 3.02 12.97 4.29
C SER A 27 4.45 13.30 3.88
N LEU A 28 5.00 14.41 4.40
CA LEU A 28 6.36 14.84 4.10
C LEU A 28 7.42 13.74 4.37
N PRO A 29 7.38 13.01 5.51
CA PRO A 29 8.32 11.89 5.73
C PRO A 29 8.25 10.80 4.66
N LEU A 30 7.07 10.52 4.09
CA LEU A 30 6.94 9.53 3.02
C LEU A 30 7.44 10.08 1.68
N LEU A 31 7.21 11.37 1.39
CA LEU A 31 7.80 12.03 0.23
C LEU A 31 9.34 12.03 0.28
N GLN A 32 9.92 12.17 1.48
CA GLN A 32 11.37 12.05 1.68
C GLN A 32 11.87 10.64 1.36
N GLU A 33 11.16 9.58 1.78
CA GLU A 33 11.51 8.21 1.43
C GLU A 33 11.48 7.98 -0.09
N ILE A 34 10.42 8.43 -0.75
CA ILE A 34 10.28 8.36 -2.22
C ILE A 34 11.43 9.11 -2.89
N SER A 35 11.76 10.30 -2.40
CA SER A 35 12.85 11.13 -2.94
C SER A 35 14.22 10.48 -2.76
N GLN A 36 14.44 9.78 -1.65
CA GLN A 36 15.66 9.02 -1.42
C GLN A 36 15.77 7.82 -2.38
N MET A 37 14.66 7.08 -2.57
CA MET A 37 14.64 5.88 -3.41
C MET A 37 14.83 6.19 -4.90
N TRP A 38 14.21 7.26 -5.39
CA TRP A 38 14.17 7.58 -6.82
C TRP A 38 14.78 8.95 -7.15
N SER A 39 15.80 9.35 -6.41
CA SER A 39 16.45 10.67 -6.55
C SER A 39 16.90 10.97 -7.99
N SER A 40 17.48 10.00 -8.68
CA SER A 40 17.95 10.17 -10.07
C SER A 40 16.81 10.32 -11.06
N GLN A 41 15.74 9.53 -10.90
CA GLN A 41 14.57 9.64 -11.77
C GLN A 41 13.81 10.96 -11.55
N ILE A 42 13.71 11.42 -10.29
CA ILE A 42 13.09 12.72 -9.97
C ILE A 42 13.92 13.85 -10.57
N ALA A 43 15.25 13.80 -10.43
CA ALA A 43 16.15 14.78 -11.02
C ALA A 43 16.00 14.82 -12.55
N ASN A 44 15.89 13.66 -13.20
CA ASN A 44 15.68 13.58 -14.65
C ASN A 44 14.35 14.19 -15.07
N THR A 45 13.24 13.88 -14.38
CA THR A 45 11.94 14.51 -14.63
C THR A 45 12.00 16.03 -14.50
N ALA A 46 12.79 16.57 -13.56
CA ALA A 46 12.96 18.01 -13.39
C ALA A 46 13.69 18.70 -14.55
N LEU A 47 14.40 17.94 -15.41
CA LEU A 47 15.05 18.48 -16.61
C LEU A 47 14.09 18.64 -17.79
N HIS A 48 12.90 18.03 -17.72
CA HIS A 48 11.93 18.06 -18.81
C HIS A 48 11.09 19.36 -18.75
N PRO A 49 11.13 20.21 -19.80
CA PRO A 49 10.33 21.44 -19.82
C PRO A 49 8.81 21.18 -19.86
N PHE A 50 8.42 20.03 -20.41
CA PHE A 50 7.05 19.59 -20.53
C PHE A 50 6.94 18.11 -20.20
N ARG A 51 5.78 17.72 -19.68
CA ARG A 51 5.50 16.33 -19.32
C ARG A 51 5.74 15.40 -20.51
N GLU A 52 6.61 14.43 -20.32
CA GLU A 52 6.91 13.43 -21.31
C GLU A 52 5.68 12.53 -21.55
N THR A 53 5.29 12.37 -22.82
CA THR A 53 4.17 11.52 -23.24
C THR A 53 4.68 10.18 -23.76
N LYS A 54 3.78 9.31 -24.25
CA LYS A 54 3.97 7.89 -24.64
C LYS A 54 5.27 7.50 -25.38
N ALA A 55 6.03 8.43 -25.94
CA ALA A 55 7.25 8.18 -26.70
C ALA A 55 8.55 8.13 -25.86
N GLY A 56 8.49 8.43 -24.56
CA GLY A 56 9.65 8.56 -23.68
C GLY A 56 9.73 7.60 -22.49
N ASP A 57 10.69 7.84 -21.59
CA ASP A 57 10.85 7.06 -20.35
C ASP A 57 9.77 7.43 -19.29
N GLY A 58 9.09 8.56 -19.49
CA GLY A 58 7.95 9.02 -18.72
C GLY A 58 8.34 9.80 -17.47
N ASP A 59 7.51 10.77 -17.08
CA ASP A 59 7.77 11.59 -15.91
C ASP A 59 7.19 11.05 -14.61
N ILE A 60 7.93 11.27 -13.53
CA ILE A 60 7.45 11.01 -12.18
C ILE A 60 6.33 11.99 -11.82
N SER A 61 5.15 11.43 -11.55
CA SER A 61 4.10 12.12 -10.80
C SER A 61 4.26 11.81 -9.32
N MET A 62 4.69 12.78 -8.52
CA MET A 62 4.97 12.59 -7.09
C MET A 62 3.76 12.08 -6.30
N MET A 63 2.56 12.57 -6.60
CA MET A 63 1.34 12.15 -5.90
C MET A 63 0.91 10.74 -6.31
N PHE A 64 1.01 10.42 -7.60
CA PHE A 64 0.79 9.05 -8.07
C PHE A 64 1.77 8.08 -7.40
N MET A 65 3.06 8.45 -7.32
CA MET A 65 4.06 7.68 -6.60
C MET A 65 3.68 7.51 -5.15
N MET A 66 3.29 8.58 -4.45
CA MET A 66 2.95 8.54 -3.02
C MET A 66 1.80 7.58 -2.73
N VAL A 67 0.69 7.65 -3.48
CA VAL A 67 -0.48 6.80 -3.26
C VAL A 67 -0.10 5.33 -3.38
N HIS A 68 0.59 4.96 -4.45
CA HIS A 68 1.00 3.57 -4.65
C HIS A 68 2.14 3.15 -3.72
N PHE A 69 3.03 4.06 -3.36
CA PHE A 69 4.14 3.81 -2.44
C PHE A 69 3.62 3.31 -1.10
N VAL A 70 2.63 3.99 -0.50
CA VAL A 70 2.07 3.57 0.79
C VAL A 70 1.49 2.15 0.71
N VAL A 71 0.73 1.87 -0.35
CA VAL A 71 0.07 0.56 -0.54
C VAL A 71 1.09 -0.56 -0.75
N GLU A 72 2.14 -0.32 -1.54
CA GLU A 72 3.19 -1.29 -1.81
C GLU A 72 4.13 -1.49 -0.62
N ARG A 73 4.44 -0.43 0.14
CA ARG A 73 5.22 -0.50 1.37
C ARG A 73 4.49 -1.21 2.49
N TRP A 74 3.18 -1.06 2.58
CA TRP A 74 2.35 -1.85 3.49
C TRP A 74 2.45 -3.34 3.17
N ARG A 75 2.30 -3.72 1.89
CA ARG A 75 2.46 -5.09 1.43
C ARG A 75 3.84 -5.65 1.75
N GLU A 76 4.88 -4.88 1.44
CA GLU A 76 6.27 -5.22 1.72
C GLU A 76 6.49 -5.46 3.22
N ALA A 77 5.96 -4.57 4.07
CA ALA A 77 6.05 -4.67 5.53
C ALA A 77 5.32 -5.90 6.09
N LEU A 78 4.11 -6.22 5.60
CA LEU A 78 3.38 -7.43 5.99
C LEU A 78 4.19 -8.70 5.68
N LEU A 79 4.70 -8.80 4.46
CA LEU A 79 5.48 -9.96 4.02
C LEU A 79 6.79 -10.08 4.78
N TRP A 80 7.49 -8.95 5.00
CA TRP A 80 8.74 -8.92 5.75
C TRP A 80 8.51 -9.30 7.22
N SER A 81 7.45 -8.79 7.84
CA SER A 81 7.06 -9.11 9.21
C SER A 81 6.92 -10.61 9.40
N TRP A 82 6.20 -11.27 8.50
CA TRP A 82 5.94 -12.70 8.59
C TRP A 82 7.15 -13.55 8.23
N THR A 83 7.83 -13.26 7.11
CA THR A 83 8.95 -14.09 6.65
C THR A 83 10.22 -13.87 7.43
N VAL A 84 10.67 -12.62 7.57
CA VAL A 84 11.97 -12.29 8.16
C VAL A 84 11.82 -12.11 9.66
N ALA A 85 10.94 -11.23 10.12
CA ALA A 85 10.89 -10.86 11.52
C ALA A 85 10.33 -11.97 12.43
N LYS A 86 9.35 -12.72 11.93
CA LYS A 86 8.72 -13.83 12.67
C LYS A 86 9.45 -15.16 12.46
N HIS A 87 9.70 -15.59 11.22
CA HIS A 87 10.29 -16.91 10.93
C HIS A 87 11.81 -16.90 10.79
N GLY A 88 12.40 -15.89 10.14
CA GLY A 88 13.83 -15.81 9.89
C GLY A 88 14.69 -15.50 11.10
N GLY A 89 14.18 -14.69 12.04
CA GLY A 89 14.90 -14.30 13.24
C GLY A 89 16.20 -13.54 12.94
N LEU A 90 17.14 -13.58 13.90
CA LEU A 90 18.36 -12.77 13.87
C LEU A 90 19.46 -13.30 12.95
N ASP A 91 19.49 -14.62 12.76
CA ASP A 91 20.46 -15.30 11.90
C ASP A 91 19.96 -15.43 10.45
N ASP A 92 18.78 -14.88 10.16
CA ASP A 92 18.15 -14.85 8.84
C ASP A 92 17.99 -16.25 8.25
N ARG A 93 17.88 -17.30 9.09
CA ARG A 93 17.85 -18.68 8.62
C ARG A 93 16.50 -19.06 8.05
N TRP A 94 16.52 -19.77 6.93
CA TRP A 94 15.36 -20.43 6.37
C TRP A 94 15.71 -21.88 6.07
N GLY A 95 15.24 -22.80 6.91
CA GLY A 95 15.37 -24.24 6.70
C GLY A 95 14.01 -24.91 6.62
N THR A 96 14.01 -26.25 6.61
CA THR A 96 12.78 -27.06 6.61
C THR A 96 11.84 -26.69 7.75
N LEU A 97 12.37 -26.41 8.95
CA LEU A 97 11.56 -26.02 10.11
C LEU A 97 10.79 -24.72 9.87
N GLN A 98 11.46 -23.67 9.37
CA GLN A 98 10.83 -22.38 9.06
C GLN A 98 9.83 -22.53 7.92
N ALA A 99 10.21 -23.23 6.84
CA ALA A 99 9.35 -23.45 5.69
C ALA A 99 8.07 -24.22 6.06
N ASP A 100 8.19 -25.28 6.86
CA ASP A 100 7.05 -26.09 7.31
C ASP A 100 6.17 -25.35 8.32
N ALA A 101 6.76 -24.52 9.18
CA ALA A 101 5.99 -23.64 10.08
C ALA A 101 5.22 -22.59 9.28
N ALA A 102 5.88 -21.91 8.36
CA ALA A 102 5.26 -20.94 7.45
C ALA A 102 4.14 -21.58 6.64
N TRP A 103 4.36 -22.76 6.04
CA TRP A 103 3.35 -23.46 5.26
C TRP A 103 2.11 -23.84 6.07
N ARG A 104 2.31 -24.34 7.30
CA ARG A 104 1.20 -24.64 8.22
C ARG A 104 0.40 -23.41 8.61
N GLU A 105 1.05 -22.27 8.83
CA GLU A 105 0.36 -21.02 9.13
C GLU A 105 -0.51 -20.53 7.97
N LEU A 106 -0.17 -20.86 6.73
CA LEU A 106 -1.02 -20.58 5.58
C LEU A 106 -2.23 -21.52 5.48
N GLY A 107 -2.25 -22.63 6.24
CA GLY A 107 -3.25 -23.70 6.16
C GLY A 107 -2.77 -24.93 5.38
N GLY A 108 -1.49 -24.98 5.02
CA GLY A 108 -0.89 -26.09 4.30
C GLY A 108 -0.65 -27.33 5.18
N THR A 109 -0.68 -28.50 4.56
CA THR A 109 -0.36 -29.78 5.20
C THR A 109 0.96 -30.34 4.67
N ALA A 110 1.68 -31.07 5.52
CA ALA A 110 2.93 -31.72 5.12
C ALA A 110 2.68 -32.69 3.96
N GLY A 111 3.51 -32.60 2.91
CA GLY A 111 3.41 -33.43 1.71
C GLY A 111 2.40 -32.93 0.65
N SER A 112 1.55 -31.95 0.95
CA SER A 112 0.72 -31.29 -0.07
C SER A 112 1.47 -30.08 -0.64
N PRO A 113 1.86 -30.08 -1.93
CA PRO A 113 2.58 -28.96 -2.53
C PRO A 113 1.66 -27.79 -2.88
N GLU A 114 0.34 -27.99 -2.88
CA GLU A 114 -0.65 -26.98 -3.25
C GLU A 114 -1.65 -26.74 -2.13
N LEU A 115 -2.12 -25.50 -2.07
CA LEU A 115 -3.13 -25.06 -1.12
C LEU A 115 -4.07 -24.07 -1.80
N LEU A 116 -5.39 -24.31 -1.66
CA LEU A 116 -6.41 -23.33 -1.98
C LEU A 116 -6.66 -22.45 -0.74
N VAL A 117 -6.20 -21.21 -0.81
CA VAL A 117 -6.41 -20.22 0.24
C VAL A 117 -7.75 -19.53 0.01
N ARG A 118 -8.55 -19.49 1.07
CA ARG A 118 -9.80 -18.72 1.14
C ARG A 118 -9.71 -17.76 2.32
N THR A 119 -10.02 -16.49 2.08
CA THR A 119 -10.10 -15.51 3.17
C THR A 119 -11.38 -15.67 3.97
N SER A 120 -11.40 -15.07 5.15
CA SER A 120 -12.58 -14.93 5.99
C SER A 120 -13.12 -13.49 5.96
N ARG A 121 -14.31 -13.32 6.54
CA ARG A 121 -14.94 -12.00 6.73
C ARG A 121 -14.18 -11.16 7.75
N ARG A 122 -14.22 -9.85 7.54
CA ARG A 122 -13.54 -8.84 8.36
C ARG A 122 -14.54 -7.82 8.88
N ASP A 123 -14.26 -7.33 10.08
CA ASP A 123 -15.12 -6.36 10.76
C ASP A 123 -14.52 -4.95 10.79
N THR A 124 -13.35 -4.76 10.16
CA THR A 124 -12.57 -3.52 10.18
C THR A 124 -13.39 -2.31 9.74
N LEU A 125 -14.25 -2.48 8.73
CA LEU A 125 -15.07 -1.42 8.14
C LEU A 125 -16.53 -1.40 8.62
N GLN A 126 -16.88 -2.11 9.69
CA GLN A 126 -18.24 -2.01 10.23
C GLN A 126 -18.56 -0.56 10.62
N PRO A 127 -19.70 0.01 10.19
CA PRO A 127 -20.01 1.42 10.37
C PRO A 127 -19.90 1.91 11.81
N GLU A 128 -20.37 1.12 12.78
CA GLU A 128 -20.35 1.48 14.20
C GLU A 128 -18.92 1.60 14.72
N ARG A 129 -18.02 0.73 14.27
CA ARG A 129 -16.60 0.73 14.66
C ARG A 129 -15.85 1.89 14.03
N VAL A 130 -16.07 2.14 12.73
CA VAL A 130 -15.45 3.27 12.03
C VAL A 130 -15.88 4.58 12.71
N ASN A 131 -17.17 4.75 12.96
CA ASN A 131 -17.71 5.94 13.62
C ASN A 131 -17.15 6.11 15.04
N ALA A 132 -17.11 5.03 15.85
CA ALA A 132 -16.52 5.07 17.18
C ALA A 132 -15.03 5.46 17.15
N THR A 133 -14.27 4.95 16.18
CA THR A 133 -12.84 5.25 16.02
C THR A 133 -12.62 6.72 15.64
N LEU A 134 -13.38 7.23 14.67
CA LEU A 134 -13.29 8.63 14.24
C LEU A 134 -13.67 9.61 15.37
N LYS A 135 -14.72 9.29 16.12
CA LYS A 135 -15.10 10.08 17.31
C LYS A 135 -14.00 10.07 18.37
N ALA A 136 -13.41 8.91 18.64
CA ALA A 136 -12.32 8.79 19.61
C ALA A 136 -11.05 9.56 19.20
N SER A 137 -10.82 9.74 17.89
CA SER A 137 -9.70 10.56 17.39
C SER A 137 -10.05 12.05 17.25
N GLY A 138 -11.22 12.49 17.73
CA GLY A 138 -11.61 13.90 17.78
C GLY A 138 -12.34 14.42 16.54
N HIS A 139 -12.77 13.56 15.61
CA HIS A 139 -13.66 13.99 14.53
C HIS A 139 -15.07 14.25 15.06
N VAL A 140 -15.61 15.44 14.74
CA VAL A 140 -16.89 15.95 15.27
C VAL A 140 -18.07 15.60 14.35
N GLU A 141 -17.81 15.38 13.06
CA GLU A 141 -18.83 15.13 12.03
C GLU A 141 -18.63 13.78 11.32
N ASN A 142 -19.69 13.31 10.64
CA ASN A 142 -19.59 12.19 9.72
C ASN A 142 -18.82 12.66 8.48
N ASP A 143 -17.56 12.24 8.34
CA ASP A 143 -16.77 12.48 7.14
C ASP A 143 -17.53 11.97 5.91
N PRO A 144 -17.70 12.78 4.85
CA PRO A 144 -18.36 12.36 3.61
C PRO A 144 -17.60 11.25 2.85
N THR A 145 -16.42 10.87 3.31
CA THR A 145 -15.64 9.75 2.77
C THR A 145 -16.18 8.41 3.26
N SER A 146 -16.62 7.56 2.33
CA SER A 146 -17.04 6.18 2.63
C SER A 146 -15.85 5.24 2.55
N TYR A 147 -15.48 4.58 3.64
CA TYR A 147 -14.34 3.65 3.65
C TYR A 147 -14.75 2.32 3.03
N ILE A 148 -14.07 1.92 1.96
CA ILE A 148 -14.36 0.68 1.21
C ILE A 148 -13.24 -0.35 1.31
N PHE A 149 -12.05 0.05 1.78
CA PHE A 149 -10.95 -0.86 2.08
C PHE A 149 -10.12 -0.29 3.24
N SER A 150 -9.66 -1.17 4.12
CA SER A 150 -8.65 -0.85 5.13
C SER A 150 -7.40 -1.69 4.89
N SER A 151 -6.22 -1.08 5.04
CA SER A 151 -4.94 -1.80 5.06
C SER A 151 -4.93 -2.98 6.03
N GLN A 152 -5.70 -2.93 7.13
CA GLN A 152 -5.81 -4.06 8.07
C GLN A 152 -6.53 -5.29 7.49
N ASP A 153 -7.15 -5.20 6.31
CA ASP A 153 -7.76 -6.33 5.61
C ASP A 153 -6.83 -6.92 4.55
N GLY A 154 -5.55 -6.49 4.51
CA GLY A 154 -4.50 -7.09 3.70
C GLY A 154 -4.01 -6.17 2.59
N TYR A 155 -3.98 -6.67 1.36
CA TYR A 155 -3.43 -5.97 0.20
C TYR A 155 -4.47 -5.77 -0.90
N PRO A 156 -4.83 -4.52 -1.25
CA PRO A 156 -5.98 -4.26 -2.12
C PRO A 156 -5.71 -4.58 -3.59
N TYR A 157 -4.44 -4.61 -4.05
CA TYR A 157 -4.14 -4.83 -5.47
C TYR A 157 -4.00 -6.31 -5.84
N ALA A 158 -4.16 -7.24 -4.90
CA ALA A 158 -3.99 -8.68 -5.14
C ALA A 158 -4.83 -9.21 -6.30
N ASN A 159 -6.04 -8.65 -6.52
CA ASN A 159 -6.99 -9.14 -7.50
C ASN A 159 -7.41 -8.09 -8.54
N ILE A 160 -6.73 -6.94 -8.58
CA ILE A 160 -7.10 -5.89 -9.53
C ILE A 160 -6.47 -6.20 -10.88
N LYS A 161 -7.32 -6.47 -11.87
CA LYS A 161 -6.93 -6.67 -13.26
C LYS A 161 -6.98 -5.35 -14.03
N ASP A 162 -6.21 -5.30 -15.12
CA ASP A 162 -6.25 -4.16 -16.04
C ASP A 162 -7.69 -3.91 -16.53
N GLY A 163 -8.09 -2.64 -16.54
CA GLY A 163 -9.44 -2.19 -16.88
C GLY A 163 -10.50 -2.30 -15.77
N ALA A 164 -10.20 -2.90 -14.61
CA ALA A 164 -11.14 -2.98 -13.50
C ALA A 164 -11.26 -1.62 -12.78
N LYS A 165 -12.34 -0.89 -13.04
CA LYS A 165 -12.68 0.34 -12.29
C LYS A 165 -13.37 -0.03 -10.98
N ASN A 166 -12.88 0.48 -9.85
CA ASN A 166 -13.51 0.37 -8.52
C ASN A 166 -13.71 -1.06 -7.99
N ALA A 167 -12.91 -2.04 -8.42
CA ALA A 167 -13.00 -3.43 -7.99
C ALA A 167 -12.17 -3.71 -6.72
N TRP A 168 -12.38 -2.91 -5.67
CA TRP A 168 -11.72 -3.12 -4.39
C TRP A 168 -12.28 -4.37 -3.72
N PRO A 169 -11.44 -5.21 -3.07
CA PRO A 169 -11.94 -6.39 -2.39
C PRO A 169 -12.79 -5.98 -1.18
N ALA A 170 -13.97 -6.59 -1.07
CA ALA A 170 -14.86 -6.42 0.06
C ALA A 170 -14.80 -7.66 0.96
N TYR A 171 -14.81 -7.43 2.27
CA TYR A 171 -14.67 -8.48 3.29
C TYR A 171 -15.76 -8.42 4.36
N GLY A 172 -16.67 -7.43 4.29
CA GLY A 172 -17.67 -7.20 5.32
C GLY A 172 -18.74 -8.30 5.39
N PRO A 173 -19.60 -8.26 6.41
CA PRO A 173 -20.66 -9.25 6.62
C PRO A 173 -21.66 -9.35 5.45
N GLU A 174 -21.84 -8.27 4.70
CA GLU A 174 -22.66 -8.17 3.50
C GLU A 174 -22.07 -8.92 2.30
N THR A 175 -20.77 -9.22 2.32
CA THR A 175 -20.11 -9.96 1.24
C THR A 175 -20.43 -11.46 1.36
N PRO A 176 -21.06 -12.09 0.34
CA PRO A 176 -21.28 -13.54 0.34
C PRO A 176 -19.98 -14.32 0.35
N GLU A 177 -19.93 -15.47 1.04
CA GLU A 177 -18.69 -16.26 1.17
C GLU A 177 -18.06 -16.66 -0.17
N TYR A 178 -18.89 -16.94 -1.18
CA TYR A 178 -18.41 -17.31 -2.52
C TYR A 178 -17.80 -16.12 -3.31
N ASN A 179 -18.04 -14.89 -2.86
CA ASN A 179 -17.44 -13.67 -3.43
C ASN A 179 -16.18 -13.25 -2.67
N LEU A 180 -15.87 -13.90 -1.55
CA LEU A 180 -14.63 -13.61 -0.83
C LEU A 180 -13.42 -14.00 -1.69
N PRO A 181 -12.36 -13.17 -1.71
CA PRO A 181 -11.16 -13.49 -2.46
C PRO A 181 -10.59 -14.87 -2.12
N GLN A 182 -10.07 -15.55 -3.16
CA GLN A 182 -9.40 -16.83 -3.04
C GLN A 182 -8.22 -16.90 -4.01
N CYS A 183 -7.24 -17.73 -3.69
CA CYS A 183 -6.05 -17.94 -4.52
C CYS A 183 -5.50 -19.35 -4.31
N ARG A 184 -4.69 -19.80 -5.26
CA ARG A 184 -3.92 -21.04 -5.11
C ARG A 184 -2.47 -20.67 -4.89
N ILE A 185 -1.85 -21.32 -3.91
CA ILE A 185 -0.42 -21.16 -3.61
C ILE A 185 0.27 -22.52 -3.72
N ASN A 186 1.46 -22.52 -4.32
CA ASN A 186 2.28 -23.70 -4.48
C ASN A 186 3.55 -23.57 -3.62
N PHE A 187 3.80 -24.56 -2.77
CA PHE A 187 4.93 -24.56 -1.84
C PHE A 187 6.27 -24.40 -2.56
N ARG A 188 6.48 -25.18 -3.64
CA ARG A 188 7.76 -25.19 -4.37
C ARG A 188 8.00 -23.86 -5.09
N GLU A 189 6.97 -23.30 -5.71
CA GLU A 189 7.08 -22.01 -6.38
C GLU A 189 7.39 -20.85 -5.42
N CYS A 190 6.82 -20.91 -4.22
CA CYS A 190 6.88 -19.79 -3.28
C CYS A 190 8.05 -19.87 -2.28
N PHE A 191 8.49 -21.09 -1.91
CA PHE A 191 9.53 -21.32 -0.89
C PHE A 191 10.79 -22.02 -1.41
N SER A 192 10.93 -22.16 -2.73
CA SER A 192 12.17 -22.60 -3.38
C SER A 192 12.66 -21.58 -4.42
N ASP A 193 13.93 -21.67 -4.77
CA ASP A 193 14.55 -20.89 -5.83
C ASP A 193 14.11 -21.36 -7.24
N GLY A 194 14.59 -20.67 -8.28
CA GLY A 194 14.26 -20.99 -9.68
C GLY A 194 14.77 -22.35 -10.16
N GLU A 195 15.64 -23.03 -9.40
CA GLU A 195 16.11 -24.39 -9.62
C GLU A 195 15.38 -25.41 -8.72
N ASN A 196 14.31 -24.97 -8.04
CA ASN A 196 13.52 -25.76 -7.11
C ASN A 196 14.33 -26.26 -5.90
N ARG A 197 15.39 -25.55 -5.51
CA ARG A 197 16.12 -25.78 -4.26
C ARG A 197 15.53 -24.91 -3.14
N PRO A 198 15.42 -25.41 -1.90
CA PRO A 198 14.96 -24.59 -0.79
C PRO A 198 15.85 -23.35 -0.61
N PHE A 199 15.23 -22.20 -0.32
CA PHE A 199 15.99 -21.05 0.15
C PHE A 199 16.70 -21.39 1.45
N THR A 200 17.85 -20.75 1.68
CA THR A 200 18.62 -20.89 2.93
C THR A 200 18.47 -19.68 3.86
N ARG A 201 17.97 -18.56 3.32
CA ARG A 201 17.78 -17.31 4.05
C ARG A 201 16.35 -16.81 3.99
N ALA A 202 15.87 -16.26 5.09
CA ALA A 202 14.51 -15.71 5.17
C ALA A 202 14.38 -14.46 4.30
N SER A 203 15.41 -13.63 4.22
CA SER A 203 15.46 -12.50 3.29
C SER A 203 15.33 -12.91 1.83
N ASP A 204 15.83 -14.09 1.44
CA ASP A 204 15.74 -14.59 0.07
C ASP A 204 14.33 -15.09 -0.25
N THR A 205 13.72 -15.83 0.69
CA THR A 205 12.30 -16.20 0.61
C THR A 205 11.42 -14.96 0.55
N PHE A 206 11.69 -13.96 1.38
CA PHE A 206 11.01 -12.67 1.36
C PHE A 206 11.13 -12.01 -0.02
N LYS A 207 12.35 -11.85 -0.55
CA LYS A 207 12.57 -11.26 -1.89
C LYS A 207 11.81 -12.04 -2.97
N ASN A 208 11.71 -13.36 -2.84
CA ASN A 208 10.93 -14.19 -3.75
C ASN A 208 9.44 -13.81 -3.73
N ILE A 209 8.78 -13.90 -2.58
CA ILE A 209 7.33 -13.69 -2.49
C ILE A 209 6.92 -12.20 -2.56
N ALA A 210 7.83 -11.29 -2.21
CA ALA A 210 7.59 -9.85 -2.27
C ALA A 210 7.76 -9.31 -3.69
N PHE A 211 8.78 -9.73 -4.43
CA PHE A 211 9.15 -9.07 -5.69
C PHE A 211 9.19 -9.99 -6.90
N ARG A 212 9.81 -11.18 -6.80
CA ARG A 212 9.98 -12.09 -7.96
C ARG A 212 8.65 -12.76 -8.34
N ASN A 213 7.99 -13.36 -7.37
CA ASN A 213 6.73 -14.09 -7.49
C ASN A 213 5.66 -13.42 -6.61
N PRO A 214 5.17 -12.23 -6.99
CA PRO A 214 4.29 -11.44 -6.13
C PRO A 214 2.96 -12.13 -5.80
N LEU A 215 2.47 -13.02 -6.67
CA LEU A 215 1.26 -13.80 -6.42
C LEU A 215 1.39 -14.71 -5.20
N CYS A 216 2.58 -15.25 -4.93
CA CYS A 216 2.85 -16.01 -3.70
C CYS A 216 2.63 -15.15 -2.46
N GLY A 217 3.18 -13.93 -2.45
CA GLY A 217 3.03 -13.01 -1.33
C GLY A 217 1.59 -12.54 -1.16
N ASP A 218 0.90 -12.25 -2.26
CA ASP A 218 -0.51 -11.81 -2.22
C ASP A 218 -1.40 -12.91 -1.63
N CYS A 219 -1.14 -14.17 -2.00
CA CYS A 219 -1.87 -15.31 -1.46
C CYS A 219 -1.51 -15.61 0.01
N ALA A 220 -0.24 -15.44 0.40
CA ALA A 220 0.18 -15.54 1.79
C ALA A 220 -0.49 -14.48 2.67
N ILE A 221 -0.57 -13.22 2.21
CA ILE A 221 -1.29 -12.14 2.92
C ILE A 221 -2.75 -12.54 3.13
N LEU A 222 -3.40 -13.08 2.10
CA LEU A 222 -4.80 -13.49 2.18
C LEU A 222 -5.04 -14.57 3.26
N ALA A 223 -4.17 -15.58 3.29
CA ALA A 223 -4.20 -16.62 4.32
C ALA A 223 -3.97 -16.06 5.73
N LEU A 224 -2.96 -15.20 5.89
CA LEU A 224 -2.57 -14.66 7.19
C LEU A 224 -3.56 -13.64 7.75
N VAL A 225 -4.21 -12.85 6.89
CA VAL A 225 -5.34 -12.00 7.31
C VAL A 225 -6.47 -12.86 7.86
N SER A 226 -6.81 -13.96 7.16
CA SER A 226 -7.82 -14.92 7.61
C SER A 226 -7.45 -15.56 8.95
N ALA A 227 -6.19 -15.99 9.09
CA ALA A 227 -5.66 -16.58 10.32
C ALA A 227 -5.60 -15.59 11.50
N SER A 228 -5.56 -14.28 11.22
CA SER A 228 -5.60 -13.23 12.24
C SER A 228 -7.00 -12.99 12.80
N GLY A 229 -8.03 -13.65 12.28
CA GLY A 229 -9.41 -13.55 12.75
C GLY A 229 -10.20 -12.43 12.05
N ARG A 230 -11.18 -11.85 12.74
CA ARG A 230 -12.07 -10.81 12.16
C ARG A 230 -11.49 -9.39 12.23
N LEU A 231 -10.48 -9.19 13.07
CA LEU A 231 -9.83 -7.91 13.33
C LEU A 231 -8.33 -8.14 13.58
N GLY A 232 -7.50 -7.13 13.29
CA GLY A 232 -6.07 -7.17 13.57
C GLY A 232 -5.26 -8.05 12.61
N LEU A 233 -3.98 -8.23 12.93
CA LEU A 233 -2.94 -8.79 12.06
C LEU A 233 -2.01 -9.75 12.79
N GLU A 234 -2.49 -10.41 13.85
CA GLU A 234 -1.67 -11.20 14.77
C GLU A 234 -0.82 -12.27 14.07
N ALA A 235 -1.33 -12.90 13.01
CA ALA A 235 -0.61 -13.96 12.30
C ALA A 235 0.66 -13.46 11.60
N PHE A 236 0.75 -12.17 11.28
CA PHE A 236 1.94 -11.57 10.69
C PHE A 236 3.03 -11.28 11.72
N LEU A 237 2.66 -11.11 12.99
CA LEU A 237 3.52 -10.50 13.99
C LEU A 237 4.52 -11.51 14.58
N PRO A 238 5.75 -11.08 14.87
CA PRO A 238 6.69 -11.83 15.69
C PRO A 238 6.14 -12.09 17.10
N SER A 239 6.70 -13.09 17.78
CA SER A 239 6.42 -13.33 19.21
C SER A 239 6.69 -12.07 20.04
N SER A 240 5.87 -11.83 21.06
CA SER A 240 6.06 -10.75 22.04
C SER A 240 7.39 -10.85 22.81
N GLU A 241 8.00 -12.03 22.83
CA GLU A 241 9.30 -12.32 23.46
C GLU A 241 10.48 -12.10 22.51
N SER A 242 10.24 -11.87 21.22
CA SER A 242 11.32 -11.67 20.24
C SER A 242 12.09 -10.37 20.51
N ARG A 243 13.40 -10.49 20.72
CA ARG A 243 14.30 -9.38 21.06
C ARG A 243 15.58 -9.43 20.23
N ARG A 244 16.04 -8.27 19.79
CA ARG A 244 17.38 -8.09 19.21
C ARG A 244 18.43 -7.99 20.33
N PRO A 245 19.56 -8.71 20.25
CA PRO A 245 20.65 -8.58 21.20
C PRO A 245 21.41 -7.27 20.97
N GLY A 246 21.94 -6.72 22.07
CA GLY A 246 22.74 -5.50 22.07
C GLY A 246 22.02 -4.31 22.67
N ALA A 247 22.78 -3.24 22.93
CA ALA A 247 22.23 -2.00 23.44
C ALA A 247 21.33 -1.32 22.38
N PRO A 248 20.31 -0.57 22.81
CA PRO A 248 19.60 0.37 21.96
C PRO A 248 20.58 1.25 21.20
N SER A 249 20.33 1.47 19.91
CA SER A 249 21.01 2.54 19.19
C SER A 249 20.74 3.88 19.88
N SER A 250 21.67 4.83 19.81
CA SER A 250 21.38 6.22 20.18
C SER A 250 20.57 6.95 19.09
N ASP A 251 20.54 6.40 17.87
CA ASP A 251 19.87 6.95 16.71
C ASP A 251 18.36 6.66 16.74
N ASP A 252 17.54 7.70 16.57
CA ASP A 252 16.08 7.66 16.69
C ASP A 252 15.39 7.55 15.34
N ARG A 253 15.77 6.53 14.56
CA ARG A 253 15.19 6.35 13.23
C ARG A 253 13.81 5.72 13.34
N THR A 254 12.83 6.41 12.77
CA THR A 254 11.51 5.83 12.52
C THR A 254 11.66 4.56 11.68
N PRO A 255 10.99 3.44 12.04
CA PRO A 255 11.08 2.19 11.30
C PRO A 255 10.72 2.30 9.82
N TYR A 256 11.62 1.83 8.94
CA TYR A 256 11.38 1.63 7.52
C TYR A 256 12.22 0.45 7.00
N LEU A 257 11.76 -0.19 5.93
CA LEU A 257 12.55 -1.17 5.15
C LEU A 257 13.47 -0.46 4.14
N PRO A 258 14.51 -1.12 3.60
CA PRO A 258 15.48 -0.52 2.68
C PRO A 258 14.88 0.42 1.62
N LEU A 259 15.45 1.64 1.58
CA LEU A 259 15.08 2.73 0.66
C LEU A 259 16.02 2.72 -0.55
N VAL A 260 15.93 1.65 -1.32
CA VAL A 260 16.69 1.41 -2.57
C VAL A 260 15.76 1.45 -3.77
N ASP A 261 16.25 1.87 -4.93
CA ASP A 261 15.48 1.90 -6.19
C ASP A 261 15.14 0.47 -6.67
N ARG A 262 16.12 -0.43 -6.62
CA ARG A 262 15.97 -1.84 -7.00
C ARG A 262 15.92 -2.70 -5.75
N TRP A 263 14.94 -3.62 -5.67
CA TRP A 263 14.82 -4.48 -4.48
C TRP A 263 16.00 -5.45 -4.33
N GLU A 264 16.69 -5.77 -5.42
CA GLU A 264 17.87 -6.63 -5.40
C GLU A 264 18.96 -6.08 -4.48
N ASP A 265 19.13 -4.75 -4.51
CA ASP A 265 20.17 -4.00 -3.82
C ASP A 265 19.88 -3.81 -2.31
N GLY A 266 18.67 -4.14 -1.86
CA GLY A 266 18.26 -4.02 -0.46
C GLY A 266 18.71 -5.21 0.40
N ASP A 267 19.26 -4.92 1.58
CA ASP A 267 19.45 -5.92 2.64
C ASP A 267 18.22 -5.93 3.57
N PHE A 268 17.43 -6.98 3.45
CA PHE A 268 16.19 -7.16 4.21
C PHE A 268 16.35 -8.06 5.43
N SER A 269 17.57 -8.49 5.78
CA SER A 269 17.79 -9.28 6.99
C SER A 269 17.38 -8.46 8.23
N LEU A 270 16.87 -9.14 9.26
CA LEU A 270 16.46 -8.49 10.51
C LEU A 270 17.58 -7.63 11.11
N LYS A 271 18.81 -8.16 11.06
CA LYS A 271 20.02 -7.49 11.57
C LYS A 271 20.30 -6.17 10.85
N ALA A 272 20.19 -6.13 9.52
CA ALA A 272 20.43 -4.92 8.75
C ALA A 272 19.33 -3.88 8.97
N VAL A 273 18.07 -4.30 8.88
CA VAL A 273 16.88 -3.44 9.01
C VAL A 273 16.80 -2.78 10.38
N MET A 274 17.09 -3.53 11.45
CA MET A 274 17.02 -3.03 12.82
C MET A 274 18.36 -2.54 13.37
N SER A 275 19.42 -2.45 12.55
CA SER A 275 20.77 -2.11 12.99
C SER A 275 20.86 -0.77 13.73
N ALA A 276 20.17 0.25 13.21
CA ALA A 276 20.14 1.60 13.77
C ALA A 276 18.96 1.85 14.74
N SER A 277 18.18 0.83 15.08
CA SER A 277 16.99 0.97 15.91
C SER A 277 17.30 1.08 17.40
N LYS A 278 16.64 2.03 18.08
CA LYS A 278 16.55 2.07 19.55
C LYS A 278 15.73 0.90 20.11
N GLU A 279 14.70 0.51 19.37
CA GLU A 279 13.80 -0.56 19.79
C GLU A 279 14.49 -1.92 19.70
N THR A 280 14.41 -2.68 20.80
CA THR A 280 14.96 -4.04 20.91
C THR A 280 13.89 -5.10 20.73
N SER A 281 12.63 -4.79 21.02
CA SER A 281 11.46 -5.62 20.70
C SER A 281 11.20 -5.63 19.21
N VAL A 282 11.48 -6.79 18.59
CA VAL A 282 11.22 -6.99 17.17
C VAL A 282 9.73 -6.78 16.87
N ARG A 283 8.85 -7.25 17.77
CA ARG A 283 7.40 -7.05 17.62
C ARG A 283 7.00 -5.58 17.66
N LEU A 284 7.52 -4.79 18.60
CA LEU A 284 7.18 -3.36 18.70
C LEU A 284 7.71 -2.58 17.49
N TRP A 285 8.95 -2.87 17.06
CA TRP A 285 9.52 -2.29 15.85
C TRP A 285 8.67 -2.60 14.62
N THR A 286 8.23 -3.85 14.47
CA THR A 286 7.33 -4.28 13.39
C THR A 286 5.98 -3.57 13.44
N LEU A 287 5.39 -3.40 14.63
CA LEU A 287 4.13 -2.65 14.77
C LEU A 287 4.30 -1.20 14.32
N LEU A 288 5.39 -0.53 14.72
CA LEU A 288 5.69 0.84 14.29
C LEU A 288 5.92 0.92 12.76
N LEU A 289 6.57 -0.08 12.16
CA LEU A 289 6.73 -0.18 10.71
C LEU A 289 5.37 -0.29 10.01
N LEU A 290 4.48 -1.15 10.50
CA LEU A 290 3.14 -1.31 9.93
C LEU A 290 2.33 -0.03 10.08
N GLU A 291 2.28 0.56 11.28
CA GLU A 291 1.57 1.83 11.55
C GLU A 291 1.98 2.94 10.58
N ARG A 292 3.26 3.03 10.23
CA ARG A 292 3.79 4.03 9.29
C ARG A 292 3.15 3.98 7.91
N TYR A 293 2.80 2.78 7.42
CA TYR A 293 2.24 2.58 6.09
C TYR A 293 0.74 2.22 6.13
N ARG A 294 0.05 2.47 7.23
CA ARG A 294 -1.41 2.28 7.30
C ARG A 294 -2.14 3.26 6.40
N PHE A 295 -3.18 2.76 5.75
CA PHE A 295 -4.06 3.56 4.91
C PHE A 295 -5.49 2.99 4.90
N VAL A 296 -6.42 3.82 4.43
CA VAL A 296 -7.77 3.44 4.04
C VAL A 296 -8.00 3.90 2.60
N LEU A 297 -8.87 3.20 1.87
CA LEU A 297 -9.35 3.64 0.56
C LEU A 297 -10.85 3.90 0.66
N GLY A 298 -11.30 4.99 0.05
CA GLY A 298 -12.69 5.41 0.10
C GLY A 298 -12.97 6.51 -0.92
N PRO A 299 -14.12 6.47 -1.62
CA PRO A 299 -14.58 7.63 -2.36
C PRO A 299 -15.03 8.72 -1.38
N SER A 300 -14.68 9.96 -1.70
CA SER A 300 -15.26 11.17 -1.09
C SER A 300 -16.24 11.80 -2.07
N THR A 301 -17.24 12.54 -1.57
CA THR A 301 -18.17 13.29 -2.43
C THR A 301 -17.44 14.44 -3.12
N VAL A 302 -17.03 14.21 -4.36
CA VAL A 302 -16.44 15.23 -5.24
C VAL A 302 -17.52 15.77 -6.16
N ASN A 303 -17.64 17.10 -6.25
CA ASN A 303 -18.46 17.74 -7.27
C ASN A 303 -17.55 18.40 -8.32
N ILE A 304 -17.81 18.11 -9.60
CA ILE A 304 -16.94 18.49 -10.73
C ILE A 304 -17.45 19.78 -11.41
N MET A 305 -18.64 20.28 -11.01
CA MET A 305 -19.23 21.47 -11.62
C MET A 305 -19.48 22.59 -10.61
N ALA A 306 -18.85 23.74 -10.87
CA ALA A 306 -19.02 25.00 -10.14
C ALA A 306 -20.51 25.39 -9.96
N ALA A 307 -21.32 25.22 -11.01
CA ALA A 307 -22.75 25.54 -11.00
C ALA A 307 -23.60 24.66 -10.06
N GLN A 308 -23.08 23.50 -9.62
CA GLN A 308 -23.80 22.62 -8.70
C GLN A 308 -23.48 22.88 -7.22
N LEU A 309 -22.45 23.68 -6.89
CA LEU A 309 -22.13 23.99 -5.47
C LEU A 309 -23.27 24.72 -4.77
N ALA A 310 -23.91 25.68 -5.44
CA ALA A 310 -25.04 26.42 -4.88
C ALA A 310 -26.23 25.51 -4.51
N ARG A 311 -26.28 24.28 -5.04
CA ARG A 311 -27.34 23.29 -4.80
C ARG A 311 -26.92 22.13 -3.90
N ARG A 312 -25.65 22.03 -3.51
CA ARG A 312 -25.10 20.95 -2.67
C ARG A 312 -24.20 21.52 -1.58
N PRO A 313 -24.76 21.89 -0.41
CA PRO A 313 -23.98 22.43 0.71
C PRO A 313 -23.11 21.38 1.40
N ASP A 314 -23.25 20.10 1.05
CA ASP A 314 -22.59 18.92 1.62
C ASP A 314 -21.33 18.47 0.84
N VAL A 315 -20.80 19.33 -0.04
CA VAL A 315 -19.60 19.02 -0.84
C VAL A 315 -18.33 19.08 0.02
N ALA A 316 -17.62 17.96 0.11
CA ALA A 316 -16.35 17.86 0.81
C ALA A 316 -15.19 18.51 0.04
N LEU A 317 -15.18 18.31 -1.28
CA LEU A 317 -14.11 18.70 -2.18
C LEU A 317 -14.70 19.22 -3.49
N LEU A 318 -14.27 20.42 -3.87
CA LEU A 318 -14.51 20.98 -5.19
C LEU A 318 -13.31 20.71 -6.10
N CYS A 319 -13.56 20.02 -7.21
CA CYS A 319 -12.58 19.88 -8.28
C CYS A 319 -13.13 20.55 -9.53
N ILE A 320 -12.33 21.41 -10.16
CA ILE A 320 -12.66 21.98 -11.48
C ILE A 320 -11.78 21.24 -12.48
N ASN A 321 -12.40 20.50 -13.40
CA ASN A 321 -11.66 19.83 -14.46
C ASN A 321 -11.21 20.87 -15.50
N ASP A 322 -9.92 20.86 -15.84
CA ASP A 322 -9.33 21.72 -16.86
C ASP A 322 -9.52 21.17 -18.29
N ASP A 323 -9.80 19.87 -18.42
CA ASP A 323 -10.05 19.20 -19.70
C ASP A 323 -11.51 19.33 -20.14
N VAL A 324 -11.78 20.30 -21.03
CA VAL A 324 -13.11 20.55 -21.61
C VAL A 324 -13.20 19.90 -22.99
N ILE A 325 -13.79 18.70 -23.02
CA ILE A 325 -13.89 17.86 -24.23
C ILE A 325 -14.86 18.47 -25.27
N THR A 326 -15.94 19.13 -24.83
CA THR A 326 -16.95 19.79 -25.69
C THR A 326 -17.54 21.02 -24.98
N GLY A 327 -18.15 21.95 -25.75
CA GLY A 327 -18.90 23.08 -25.17
C GLY A 327 -18.02 24.19 -24.57
N HIS A 328 -16.82 24.41 -25.11
CA HIS A 328 -15.82 25.34 -24.58
C HIS A 328 -16.37 26.74 -24.24
N GLU A 329 -17.10 27.38 -25.16
CA GLU A 329 -17.61 28.74 -24.92
C GLU A 329 -18.66 28.81 -23.81
N GLU A 330 -19.52 27.78 -23.70
CA GLU A 330 -20.52 27.69 -22.64
C GLU A 330 -19.85 27.50 -21.28
N VAL A 331 -18.84 26.62 -21.20
CA VAL A 331 -18.07 26.37 -19.98
C VAL A 331 -17.32 27.64 -19.56
N VAL A 332 -16.69 28.35 -20.49
CA VAL A 332 -16.01 29.63 -20.20
C VAL A 332 -16.99 30.67 -19.67
N THR A 333 -18.16 30.81 -20.31
CA THR A 333 -19.18 31.77 -19.87
C THR A 333 -19.69 31.44 -18.47
N MET A 334 -19.98 30.16 -18.23
CA MET A 334 -20.42 29.66 -16.92
C MET A 334 -19.37 29.90 -15.83
N LEU A 335 -18.11 29.56 -16.10
CA LEU A 335 -17.03 29.69 -15.14
C LEU A 335 -16.73 31.16 -14.84
N LYS A 336 -16.68 32.03 -15.85
CA LYS A 336 -16.50 33.49 -15.67
C LYS A 336 -17.62 34.10 -14.82
N LYS A 337 -18.87 33.73 -15.11
CA LYS A 337 -20.03 34.19 -14.33
C LYS A 337 -19.89 33.76 -12.86
N TRP A 338 -19.62 32.48 -12.63
CA TRP A 338 -19.45 31.95 -11.28
C TRP A 338 -18.28 32.61 -10.53
N GLN A 339 -17.12 32.77 -11.17
CA GLN A 339 -15.96 33.46 -10.57
C GLN A 339 -16.28 34.91 -10.22
N SER A 340 -16.98 35.63 -11.10
CA SER A 340 -17.36 37.03 -10.86
C SER A 340 -18.37 37.17 -9.70
N GLU A 341 -19.22 36.17 -9.49
CA GLU A 341 -20.17 36.12 -8.37
C GLU A 341 -19.47 35.81 -7.03
N GLN A 342 -18.44 34.95 -7.03
CA GLN A 342 -17.71 34.56 -5.82
C GLN A 342 -16.58 35.53 -5.45
N TRP A 343 -15.88 36.06 -6.45
CA TRP A 343 -14.72 36.96 -6.32
C TRP A 343 -14.97 38.22 -7.17
N SER A 344 -15.88 39.06 -6.71
CA SER A 344 -16.31 40.27 -7.43
C SER A 344 -15.28 41.40 -7.46
N GLN A 345 -14.19 41.27 -6.69
CA GLN A 345 -13.07 42.21 -6.68
C GLN A 345 -11.78 41.47 -7.07
N PRO A 346 -11.01 42.00 -8.05
CA PRO A 346 -9.69 41.47 -8.36
C PRO A 346 -8.78 41.51 -7.14
N ALA A 347 -7.92 40.52 -7.01
CA ALA A 347 -6.87 40.58 -5.99
C ALA A 347 -5.83 41.66 -6.36
N GLU A 348 -5.16 42.24 -5.37
CA GLU A 348 -4.18 43.33 -5.59
C GLU A 348 -3.04 42.97 -6.56
N TRP A 349 -2.76 41.67 -6.78
CA TRP A 349 -1.73 41.18 -7.69
C TRP A 349 -2.22 40.93 -9.12
N GLU A 350 -3.51 41.16 -9.40
CA GLU A 350 -4.12 41.01 -10.74
C GLU A 350 -4.14 42.32 -11.54
N THR A 351 -3.61 43.41 -10.98
CA THR A 351 -3.41 44.72 -11.63
C THR A 351 -1.96 44.96 -11.96
#